data_AF-A0A382NW50-F1
#
_entry.id   AF-A0A382NW50-F1
#
_cell.length_a   1.000
_cell.length_b   1.000
_cell.length_c   1.000
_cell.angle_alpha   90.00
_cell.angle_beta   90.00
_cell.angle_gamma   90.00
#
_symmetry.space_group_name_H-M   'P 1'
#
loop_
_entity.id
_entity.type
_entity.pdbx_description
1 polymer ?
#
loop_
_entity_poly.entity_id
_entity_poly.type
_entity_poly.pdbx_seq_one_letter_code
_entity_poly.pdbx_strand_id
1 'polypeptide(L)'
;MQKDIIKFIEVSELPNEIANFKVHAFTENQSNTDHLAITFGDINSENSVLTRIHSQCITGESFFSLRCDCRFQLTESLRLIANKGCG
;
A
#
# COMPACT_ATOMS: atom_id res chain seq x y z
N MET A 1 1.34 -10.30 -25.64
CA MET A 1 0.97 -9.79 -24.30
C MET A 1 1.07 -10.93 -23.32
N GLN A 2 2.06 -10.92 -22.44
CA GLN A 2 2.25 -11.95 -21.42
C GLN A 2 1.14 -11.77 -20.37
N LYS A 3 0.27 -12.76 -20.22
CA LYS A 3 -1.06 -12.57 -19.61
C LYS A 3 -1.13 -12.75 -18.09
N ASP A 4 -0.04 -13.13 -17.43
CA ASP A 4 -0.03 -13.43 -15.99
C ASP A 4 1.28 -12.96 -15.34
N ILE A 5 1.39 -11.65 -15.07
CA ILE A 5 2.60 -11.07 -14.44
C ILE A 5 2.50 -11.12 -12.91
N ILE A 6 1.30 -10.89 -12.36
CA ILE A 6 1.02 -10.85 -10.93
C ILE A 6 -0.20 -11.70 -10.58
N LYS A 7 -0.16 -12.38 -9.44
CA LYS A 7 -1.22 -13.23 -8.90
C LYS A 7 -1.74 -12.64 -7.59
N PHE A 8 -3.05 -12.43 -7.48
CA PHE A 8 -3.68 -12.12 -6.19
C PHE A 8 -3.62 -13.32 -5.25
N ILE A 9 -3.28 -13.07 -3.98
CA ILE A 9 -3.14 -14.09 -2.95
C ILE A 9 -4.29 -14.01 -1.94
N GLU A 10 -4.36 -12.93 -1.17
CA GLU A 10 -5.31 -12.78 -0.08
C GLU A 10 -5.51 -11.30 0.29
N VAL A 11 -6.56 -11.02 1.05
CA VAL A 11 -6.81 -9.72 1.67
C VAL A 11 -6.95 -9.88 3.18
N SER A 12 -6.39 -8.94 3.95
CA SER A 12 -6.51 -8.89 5.40
C SER A 12 -6.79 -7.48 5.89
N GLU A 13 -7.38 -7.36 7.08
CA GLU A 13 -7.46 -6.09 7.80
C GLU A 13 -6.09 -5.72 8.40
N LEU A 14 -5.81 -4.42 8.41
CA LEU A 14 -4.63 -3.80 9.02
C LEU A 14 -5.09 -2.62 9.88
N PRO A 15 -5.56 -2.87 11.11
CA PRO A 15 -5.83 -1.82 12.08
C PRO A 15 -4.52 -1.18 12.53
N ASN A 16 -4.44 0.15 12.46
CA ASN A 16 -3.32 0.92 12.99
C ASN A 16 -3.79 2.27 13.58
N GLU A 17 -2.85 3.10 14.02
CA GLU A 17 -3.12 4.40 14.65
C GLU A 17 -3.79 5.44 13.72
N ILE A 18 -3.76 5.22 12.41
CA ILE A 18 -4.35 6.13 11.41
C ILE A 18 -5.77 5.67 11.08
N ALA A 19 -5.96 4.41 10.71
CA ALA A 19 -7.25 3.82 10.36
C ALA A 19 -7.18 2.28 10.33
N ASN A 20 -8.31 1.62 10.06
CA ASN A 20 -8.34 0.21 9.68
C ASN A 20 -8.33 0.07 8.15
N PHE A 21 -7.16 -0.30 7.61
CA PHE A 21 -6.97 -0.48 6.17
C PHE A 21 -7.24 -1.92 5.74
N LYS A 22 -7.45 -2.14 4.45
CA LYS A 22 -7.37 -3.48 3.84
C LYS A 22 -6.07 -3.60 3.07
N VAL A 23 -5.33 -4.68 3.32
CA VAL A 23 -4.09 -5.01 2.63
C VAL A 23 -4.35 -6.18 1.70
N HIS A 24 -4.13 -5.98 0.41
CA HIS A 24 -4.27 -6.97 -0.65
C HIS A 24 -2.87 -7.42 -1.07
N ALA A 25 -2.60 -8.72 -0.97
CA ALA A 25 -1.31 -9.30 -1.34
C ALA A 25 -1.34 -9.80 -2.78
N PHE A 26 -0.27 -9.50 -3.51
CA PHE A 26 -0.02 -9.97 -4.87
C PHE A 26 1.39 -10.52 -4.96
N THR A 27 1.59 -11.61 -5.70
CA THR A 27 2.93 -12.17 -5.97
C THR A 27 3.23 -12.06 -7.46
N GLU A 28 4.41 -11.53 -7.81
CA GLU A 28 4.90 -11.52 -9.19
C GLU A 28 5.39 -12.91 -9.59
N ASN A 29 4.86 -13.46 -10.68
CA ASN A 29 5.11 -14.85 -11.09
C ASN A 29 6.56 -15.13 -11.52
N GLN A 30 7.28 -14.12 -12.02
CA GLN A 30 8.64 -14.31 -12.52
C GLN A 30 9.69 -14.23 -11.41
N SER A 31 9.51 -13.31 -10.46
CA SER A 31 10.48 -13.05 -9.40
C SER A 31 10.11 -13.72 -8.08
N ASN A 32 8.87 -14.19 -7.93
CA ASN A 32 8.25 -14.56 -6.64
C ASN A 32 8.32 -13.42 -5.61
N THR A 33 8.33 -12.17 -6.05
CA THR A 33 8.30 -11.00 -5.15
C THR A 33 6.87 -10.69 -4.76
N ASP A 34 6.64 -10.47 -3.47
CA ASP A 34 5.34 -10.03 -2.96
C ASP A 34 5.22 -8.51 -3.00
N HIS A 35 4.04 -8.06 -3.40
CA HIS A 35 3.62 -6.67 -3.46
C HIS A 35 2.32 -6.50 -2.69
N LEU A 36 2.14 -5.33 -2.07
CA LEU A 36 0.95 -5.01 -1.30
C LEU A 36 0.23 -3.82 -1.93
N ALA A 37 -1.08 -3.91 -2.06
CA ALA A 37 -1.95 -2.75 -2.22
C ALA A 37 -2.67 -2.50 -0.90
N ILE A 38 -2.55 -1.29 -0.36
CA ILE A 38 -3.20 -0.88 0.89
C ILE A 38 -4.31 0.07 0.52
N THR A 39 -5.54 -0.25 0.93
CA THR A 39 -6.75 0.47 0.53
C THR A 39 -7.56 0.89 1.75
N PHE A 40 -8.31 1.99 1.61
CA PHE A 40 -9.23 2.53 2.60
C PHE A 40 -10.53 2.98 1.92
N GLY A 41 -11.67 2.73 2.57
CA GLY A 41 -13.00 3.06 2.03
C GLY A 41 -13.44 2.13 0.89
N ASP A 42 -14.42 2.58 0.10
CA ASP A 42 -14.93 1.86 -1.09
C ASP A 42 -14.36 2.46 -2.38
N ILE A 43 -13.23 1.91 -2.82
CA ILE A 43 -12.51 2.36 -4.03
C ILE A 43 -13.27 2.13 -5.34
N ASN A 44 -14.36 1.34 -5.34
CA ASN A 44 -15.16 1.12 -6.54
C ASN A 44 -16.25 2.19 -6.72
N SER A 45 -16.54 2.96 -5.67
CA SER A 45 -17.58 3.99 -5.68
C SER A 45 -17.13 5.32 -6.33
N GLU A 46 -15.82 5.49 -6.53
CA GLU A 46 -15.21 6.74 -7.00
C GLU A 46 -14.64 6.61 -8.42
N ASN A 47 -14.85 7.64 -9.25
CA ASN A 47 -14.26 7.69 -10.60
C ASN A 47 -12.75 8.03 -10.58
N SER A 48 -12.24 8.55 -9.46
CA SER A 48 -10.84 8.88 -9.26
C SER A 48 -10.44 8.57 -7.83
N VAL A 49 -9.50 7.65 -7.67
CA VAL A 49 -9.02 7.19 -6.37
C VAL A 49 -7.69 7.87 -6.07
N LEU A 50 -7.54 8.42 -4.86
CA LEU A 50 -6.27 9.00 -4.41
C LEU A 50 -5.27 7.86 -4.21
N THR A 51 -4.25 7.78 -5.05
CA THR A 51 -3.29 6.66 -5.02
C THR A 51 -1.86 7.14 -4.79
N ARG A 52 -1.12 6.39 -3.99
CA ARG A 52 0.34 6.52 -3.83
C ARG A 52 1.03 5.24 -4.30
N ILE A 53 2.00 5.37 -5.20
CA ILE A 53 2.95 4.30 -5.50
C ILE A 53 4.17 4.49 -4.60
N HIS A 54 4.54 3.45 -3.87
CA HIS A 54 5.61 3.51 -2.87
C HIS A 54 6.57 2.34 -3.04
N SER A 55 7.85 2.63 -3.22
CA SER A 55 8.91 1.62 -3.20
C SER A 55 9.31 1.34 -1.76
N GLN A 56 9.27 0.08 -1.35
CA GLN A 56 9.65 -0.35 -0.01
C GLN A 56 11.05 0.15 0.38
N CYS A 57 11.17 0.70 1.59
CA CYS A 57 12.45 1.07 2.19
C CYS A 57 12.55 0.53 3.61
N ILE A 58 13.08 -0.68 3.75
CA ILE A 58 13.22 -1.37 5.05
C ILE A 58 13.96 -0.54 6.10
N THR A 59 15.00 0.21 5.70
CA THR A 59 15.80 1.00 6.63
C THR A 59 15.04 2.22 7.14
N GLY A 60 14.26 2.89 6.30
CA GLY A 60 13.43 4.02 6.69
C GLY A 60 12.20 3.59 7.48
N GLU A 61 11.42 2.66 6.94
CA GLU A 61 10.10 2.27 7.43
C GLU A 61 10.16 1.39 8.69
N SER A 62 11.04 0.37 8.69
CA SER A 62 11.09 -0.62 9.75
C SER A 62 12.18 -0.33 10.79
N PHE A 63 13.31 0.25 10.35
CA PHE A 63 14.45 0.56 11.24
C PHE A 63 14.63 2.04 11.55
N PHE A 64 13.70 2.89 11.12
CA PHE A 64 13.63 4.31 11.51
C PHE A 64 14.90 5.12 11.16
N SER A 65 15.57 4.74 10.07
CA SER A 65 16.73 5.46 9.55
C SER A 65 16.40 6.94 9.32
N LEU A 66 17.29 7.82 9.78
CA LEU A 66 17.21 9.27 9.55
C LEU A 66 17.91 9.70 8.25
N ARG A 67 18.43 8.76 7.45
CA ARG A 67 19.11 9.05 6.18
C ARG A 67 18.16 9.25 5.00
N CYS A 68 16.92 8.80 5.13
CA CYS A 68 15.85 9.01 4.16
C CYS A 68 14.56 9.39 4.87
N ASP A 69 13.61 9.92 4.13
CA ASP A 69 12.28 10.33 4.60
C ASP A 69 11.18 9.31 4.24
N CYS A 70 11.54 8.10 3.77
CA CYS A 70 10.58 7.11 3.28
C CYS A 70 9.48 6.77 4.29
N ARG A 71 9.80 6.67 5.58
CA ARG A 71 8.80 6.48 6.64
C ARG A 71 7.82 7.64 6.71
N PHE A 72 8.33 8.87 6.65
CA PHE A 72 7.49 10.07 6.68
C PHE A 72 6.57 10.10 5.46
N GLN A 73 7.12 9.84 4.26
CA GLN A 73 6.35 9.79 3.02
C GLN A 73 5.24 8.72 3.06
N LEU A 74 5.55 7.51 3.53
CA LEU A 74 4.55 6.43 3.65
C LEU A 74 3.46 6.80 4.65
N THR A 75 3.85 7.27 5.84
CA THR A 75 2.92 7.64 6.91
C THR A 75 1.98 8.77 6.47
N GLU A 76 2.53 9.80 5.81
CA GLU A 76 1.73 10.93 5.34
C GLU A 76 0.79 10.52 4.21
N SER A 77 1.22 9.64 3.31
CA SER A 77 0.35 9.11 2.25
C SER A 77 -0.85 8.36 2.84
N LEU A 78 -0.64 7.50 3.84
CA LEU A 78 -1.72 6.79 4.54
C LEU A 78 -2.67 7.76 5.26
N ARG A 79 -2.15 8.82 5.89
CA ARG A 79 -2.96 9.86 6.53
C ARG A 79 -3.82 10.61 5.52
N LEU A 80 -3.26 11.02 4.39
CA LEU A 80 -4.00 11.73 3.33
C LEU A 80 -5.10 10.85 2.72
N ILE A 81 -4.80 9.57 2.49
CA ILE A 81 -5.79 8.59 2.02
C ILE A 81 -6.93 8.43 3.04
N ALA A 82 -6.60 8.22 4.32
CA ALA A 82 -7.61 8.09 5.37
C ALA A 82 -8.47 9.37 5.51
N ASN A 83 -7.84 10.54 5.47
CA ASN A 83 -8.52 11.84 5.55
C ASN A 83 -9.45 12.10 4.34
N LYS A 84 -9.06 11.62 3.16
CA LYS A 84 -9.91 11.69 1.96
C LYS A 84 -11.14 10.77 2.07
N GLY A 85 -11.06 9.73 2.89
CA GLY A 85 -12.13 8.74 3.12
C GLY A 85 -12.13 7.59 2.11
N CYS A 86 -11.34 7.69 1.04
CA CYS A 86 -11.20 6.68 -0.01
C CYS A 86 -9.84 6.81 -0.68
N GLY A 87 -9.11 5.70 -0.82
CA GLY A 87 -7.79 5.65 -1.48
C GLY A 87 -7.11 4.30 -1.39
#